data_AF-A0A9E8EG49-F1
#
_entry.id   AF-A0A9E8EG49-F1
#
_cell.length_a   1.000
_cell.length_b   1.000
_cell.length_c   1.000
_cell.angle_alpha   90.00
_cell.angle_beta   90.00
_cell.angle_gamma   90.00
#
_symmetry.space_group_name_H-M   'P 1'
#
loop_
_entity.id
_entity.type
_entity.pdbx_description
1 polymer ?
#
loop_
_entity_poly.entity_id
_entity_poly.type
_entity_poly.pdbx_seq_one_letter_code
_entity_poly.pdbx_strand_id
1 'polypeptide(L)'
;MAKKILLGLDFIGANFPAALYTIQQWWTYANRSQEYFCMLGISNFSNKTSSLPGASHLTPLDALKTISAFVPTEQITQWTSDIDAKLISELEKNGVRSRPFYSAFNYGSVVNRLLLLASALDCQYLVRVDPGTLPPKDITFHDLMAEHEQEIGTDRRTVLSRRYANRLALRDMFVREGLAKQHAEKIKSFTGIDVHSQVTGGAMLTLRVPGSPAICFPTGTGLTLVWASDDGIYQVLDETKTNSKMFSKAPVERFDTVGKPKNPKEYYRGILGAVYLKAIRDGQEMDEARTTAESFVTELAQDVLDDKRCSEIDSAWRSTFVTTEIAPEAFVEAIRSGWYNYSKLCVEWEKICGILQPSIAKYTISNNRLTERQ
;
A
#
# COMPACT_ATOMS: atom_id res chain seq x y z
N MET A 1 -5.00 31.09 -3.70
CA MET A 1 -5.31 30.04 -4.69
C MET A 1 -5.47 28.74 -3.92
N ALA A 2 -6.56 27.99 -4.13
CA ALA A 2 -6.80 26.74 -3.41
C ALA A 2 -5.69 25.71 -3.69
N LYS A 3 -5.27 24.96 -2.67
CA LYS A 3 -4.24 23.92 -2.83
C LYS A 3 -4.86 22.71 -3.52
N LYS A 4 -4.17 22.13 -4.51
CA LYS A 4 -4.68 20.98 -5.27
C LYS A 4 -4.24 19.67 -4.64
N ILE A 5 -5.17 18.76 -4.38
CA ILE A 5 -4.90 17.44 -3.81
C ILE A 5 -5.48 16.33 -4.68
N LEU A 6 -4.86 15.16 -4.64
CA LEU A 6 -5.44 13.92 -5.14
C LEU A 6 -5.89 13.07 -3.95
N LEU A 7 -7.19 12.82 -3.81
CA LEU A 7 -7.72 11.74 -2.98
C LEU A 7 -7.59 10.43 -3.75
N GLY A 8 -6.59 9.61 -3.38
CA GLY A 8 -6.23 8.37 -4.07
C GLY A 8 -6.83 7.13 -3.43
N LEU A 9 -7.36 6.23 -4.25
CA LEU A 9 -7.85 4.91 -3.85
C LEU A 9 -7.24 3.79 -4.66
N ASP A 10 -6.85 2.76 -3.93
CA ASP A 10 -6.03 1.66 -4.41
C ASP A 10 -6.74 0.71 -5.37
N PHE A 11 -7.97 0.35 -4.99
CA PHE A 11 -8.67 -0.74 -5.64
C PHE A 11 -10.18 -0.66 -5.45
N ILE A 12 -10.88 -0.79 -6.56
CA ILE A 12 -12.33 -0.88 -6.59
C ILE A 12 -12.67 -2.23 -7.23
N GLY A 13 -12.90 -3.24 -6.40
CA GLY A 13 -13.15 -4.61 -6.87
C GLY A 13 -13.71 -5.55 -5.82
N ALA A 14 -12.85 -6.13 -4.99
CA ALA A 14 -13.23 -7.14 -3.99
C ALA A 14 -14.13 -6.60 -2.86
N ASN A 15 -14.23 -5.28 -2.72
CA ASN A 15 -14.99 -4.60 -1.68
C ASN A 15 -15.66 -3.33 -2.21
N PHE A 16 -16.28 -3.40 -3.39
CA PHE A 16 -16.92 -2.26 -4.06
C PHE A 16 -17.81 -1.42 -3.12
N PRO A 17 -18.71 -2.01 -2.31
CA PRO A 17 -19.56 -1.23 -1.42
C PRO A 17 -18.76 -0.44 -0.38
N ALA A 18 -17.74 -1.05 0.25
CA ALA A 18 -16.92 -0.34 1.23
C ALA A 18 -16.03 0.72 0.57
N ALA A 19 -15.51 0.45 -0.62
CA ALA A 19 -14.76 1.45 -1.40
C ALA A 19 -15.66 2.64 -1.75
N LEU A 20 -16.88 2.39 -2.25
CA LEU A 20 -17.85 3.43 -2.59
C LEU A 20 -18.24 4.27 -1.37
N TYR A 21 -18.51 3.60 -0.25
CA TYR A 21 -18.82 4.28 1.00
C TYR A 21 -17.64 5.13 1.48
N THR A 22 -16.41 4.60 1.46
CA THR A 22 -15.19 5.38 1.76
C THR A 22 -15.05 6.60 0.85
N ILE A 23 -15.25 6.46 -0.47
CA ILE A 23 -15.23 7.60 -1.40
C ILE A 23 -16.26 8.62 -0.96
N GLN A 24 -17.52 8.23 -0.75
CA GLN A 24 -18.58 9.14 -0.37
C GLN A 24 -18.27 9.93 0.91
N GLN A 25 -17.77 9.24 1.95
CA GLN A 25 -17.45 9.86 3.24
C GLN A 25 -16.25 10.81 3.12
N TRP A 26 -15.14 10.36 2.54
CA TRP A 26 -13.94 11.19 2.39
C TRP A 26 -14.11 12.32 1.40
N TRP A 27 -14.87 12.12 0.32
CA TRP A 27 -15.19 13.16 -0.65
C TRP A 27 -16.03 14.27 -0.04
N THR A 28 -17.09 13.90 0.71
CA THR A 28 -17.90 14.87 1.46
C THR A 28 -17.06 15.62 2.49
N TYR A 29 -16.17 14.91 3.17
CA TYR A 29 -15.27 15.48 4.17
C TYR A 29 -14.27 16.46 3.56
N ALA A 30 -13.68 16.13 2.41
CA ALA A 30 -12.75 16.98 1.68
C ALA A 30 -13.43 18.22 1.07
N ASN A 31 -14.59 18.06 0.42
CA ASN A 31 -15.27 19.15 -0.27
C ASN A 31 -15.94 20.18 0.66
N ARG A 32 -16.14 19.84 1.94
CA ARG A 32 -16.54 20.85 2.94
C ARG A 32 -15.43 21.87 3.19
N SER A 33 -14.17 21.54 2.87
CA SER A 33 -13.08 22.50 2.94
C SER A 33 -13.04 23.34 1.66
N GLN A 34 -13.23 24.66 1.80
CA GLN A 34 -13.11 25.59 0.67
C GLN A 34 -11.65 25.90 0.29
N GLU A 35 -10.67 25.37 1.04
CA GLU A 35 -9.25 25.66 0.83
C GLU A 35 -8.56 24.69 -0.13
N TYR A 36 -9.13 23.50 -0.34
CA TYR A 36 -8.53 22.45 -1.15
C TYR A 36 -9.38 22.17 -2.39
N PHE A 37 -8.74 22.12 -3.55
CA PHE A 37 -9.33 21.59 -4.77
C PHE A 37 -9.02 20.09 -4.85
N CYS A 38 -10.05 19.26 -4.69
CA CYS A 38 -9.91 17.80 -4.62
C CYS A 38 -10.13 17.15 -5.99
N MET A 39 -9.24 16.21 -6.33
CA MET A 39 -9.39 15.29 -7.46
C MET A 39 -9.50 13.86 -6.91
N LEU A 40 -10.32 13.01 -7.51
CA LEU A 40 -10.40 11.58 -7.17
C LEU A 40 -9.52 10.77 -8.12
N GLY A 41 -8.52 10.08 -7.58
CA GLY A 41 -7.64 9.18 -8.32
C GLY A 41 -7.92 7.71 -8.01
N ILE A 42 -8.13 6.87 -9.03
CA ILE A 42 -8.39 5.44 -8.86
C ILE A 42 -7.32 4.65 -9.60
N SER A 43 -6.48 3.89 -8.88
CA SER A 43 -5.33 3.21 -9.51
C SER A 43 -5.64 1.90 -10.22
N ASN A 44 -6.77 1.24 -9.89
CA ASN A 44 -7.20 0.04 -10.59
C ASN A 44 -8.69 -0.29 -10.34
N PHE A 45 -9.38 -0.71 -11.40
CA PHE A 45 -10.68 -1.37 -11.35
C PHE A 45 -10.50 -2.83 -11.78
N SER A 46 -10.67 -3.79 -10.87
CA SER A 46 -10.72 -5.21 -11.25
C SER A 46 -11.76 -5.95 -10.44
N ASN A 47 -12.82 -6.37 -11.11
CA ASN A 47 -13.96 -7.02 -10.46
C ASN A 47 -13.94 -8.55 -10.66
N LYS A 48 -12.97 -9.06 -11.44
CA LYS A 48 -12.93 -10.44 -11.92
C LYS A 48 -12.75 -11.52 -10.84
N THR A 49 -12.36 -11.15 -9.62
CA THR A 49 -12.04 -12.11 -8.55
C THR A 49 -12.76 -11.84 -7.23
N SER A 50 -13.73 -10.91 -7.21
CA SER A 50 -14.48 -10.62 -5.98
C SER A 50 -15.48 -11.74 -5.66
N SER A 51 -15.38 -12.30 -4.45
CA SER A 51 -16.36 -13.25 -3.92
C SER A 51 -17.58 -12.55 -3.29
N LEU A 52 -17.66 -11.21 -3.30
CA LEU A 52 -18.81 -10.50 -2.77
C LEU A 52 -20.01 -10.58 -3.74
N PRO A 53 -21.23 -10.87 -3.24
CA PRO A 53 -22.44 -10.87 -4.06
C PRO A 53 -22.59 -9.55 -4.82
N GLY A 54 -22.78 -9.62 -6.15
CA GLY A 54 -22.96 -8.46 -7.03
C GLY A 54 -21.68 -7.79 -7.54
N ALA A 55 -20.52 -8.03 -6.91
CA ALA A 55 -19.27 -7.39 -7.33
C ALA A 55 -18.72 -7.93 -8.66
N SER A 56 -18.96 -9.21 -8.97
CA SER A 56 -18.57 -9.85 -10.25
C SER A 56 -19.30 -9.27 -11.47
N HIS A 57 -20.42 -8.57 -11.27
CA HIS A 57 -21.27 -8.01 -12.33
C HIS A 57 -21.10 -6.50 -12.52
N LEU A 58 -20.47 -5.79 -11.57
CA LEU A 58 -20.15 -4.39 -11.75
C LEU A 58 -19.05 -4.27 -12.82
N THR A 59 -19.32 -3.53 -13.89
CA THR A 59 -18.25 -3.11 -14.80
C THR A 59 -17.55 -1.86 -14.24
N PRO A 60 -16.32 -1.54 -14.69
CA PRO A 60 -15.70 -0.25 -14.36
C PRO A 60 -16.61 0.94 -14.72
N LEU A 61 -17.39 0.83 -15.81
CA LEU A 61 -18.35 1.85 -16.22
C LEU A 61 -19.50 2.01 -15.22
N ASP A 62 -20.08 0.92 -14.71
CA ASP A 62 -21.17 0.98 -13.72
C ASP A 62 -20.69 1.60 -12.40
N ALA A 63 -19.47 1.27 -12.01
CA ALA A 63 -18.86 1.83 -10.83
C ALA A 63 -18.58 3.33 -10.99
N LEU A 64 -18.05 3.77 -12.14
CA LEU A 64 -17.88 5.18 -12.45
C LEU A 64 -19.23 5.93 -12.44
N LYS A 65 -20.28 5.39 -13.08
CA LYS A 65 -21.63 5.98 -13.06
C LYS A 65 -22.13 6.18 -11.62
N THR A 66 -21.87 5.23 -10.74
CA THR A 66 -22.27 5.32 -9.33
C THR A 66 -21.47 6.39 -8.59
N ILE A 67 -20.16 6.48 -8.82
CA ILE A 67 -19.30 7.51 -8.21
C ILE A 67 -19.67 8.92 -8.73
N SER A 68 -19.94 9.04 -10.03
CA SER A 68 -20.35 10.29 -10.68
C SER A 68 -21.67 10.87 -10.18
N ALA A 69 -22.46 10.11 -9.41
CA ALA A 69 -23.65 10.62 -8.74
C ALA A 69 -23.33 11.63 -7.61
N PHE A 70 -22.09 11.66 -7.12
CA PHE A 70 -21.68 12.56 -6.03
C PHE A 70 -20.25 13.14 -6.18
N VAL A 71 -19.49 12.68 -7.18
CA VAL A 71 -18.19 13.25 -7.59
C VAL A 71 -18.32 13.81 -9.01
N PRO A 72 -18.02 15.09 -9.28
CA PRO A 72 -18.04 15.62 -10.64
C PRO A 72 -17.10 14.82 -11.55
N THR A 73 -17.59 14.38 -12.71
CA THR A 73 -16.85 13.47 -13.62
C THR A 73 -15.51 14.05 -14.06
N GLU A 74 -15.43 15.37 -14.23
CA GLU A 74 -14.20 16.10 -14.56
C GLU A 74 -13.14 16.06 -13.44
N GLN A 75 -13.53 15.73 -12.21
CA GLN A 75 -12.64 15.55 -11.06
C GLN A 75 -12.28 14.09 -10.82
N ILE A 76 -12.83 13.15 -11.59
CA ILE A 76 -12.47 11.73 -11.51
C ILE A 76 -11.36 11.44 -12.52
N THR A 77 -10.33 10.74 -12.08
CA THR A 77 -9.28 10.24 -12.97
C THR A 77 -8.93 8.80 -12.65
N GLN A 78 -9.03 7.94 -13.66
CA GLN A 78 -8.81 6.50 -13.52
C GLN A 78 -7.53 6.06 -14.22
N TRP A 79 -6.80 5.18 -13.55
CA TRP A 79 -5.72 4.39 -14.12
C TRP A 79 -6.22 2.97 -14.43
N THR A 80 -6.00 2.52 -15.66
CA THR A 80 -6.39 1.19 -16.14
C THR A 80 -5.15 0.37 -16.50
N SER A 81 -5.26 -0.96 -16.44
CA SER A 81 -4.12 -1.85 -16.72
C SER A 81 -3.59 -1.75 -18.15
N ASP A 82 -4.40 -1.32 -19.13
CA ASP A 82 -3.94 -1.11 -20.51
C ASP A 82 -3.04 0.13 -20.65
N ILE A 83 -3.10 1.06 -19.70
CA ILE A 83 -2.21 2.23 -19.64
C ILE A 83 -0.80 1.81 -19.23
N ASP A 84 -0.67 0.78 -18.36
CA ASP A 84 0.64 0.31 -17.89
C ASP A 84 1.57 -0.03 -19.07
N ALA A 85 1.10 -0.84 -20.03
CA ALA A 85 1.92 -1.26 -21.17
C ALA A 85 2.39 -0.08 -22.05
N LYS A 86 1.51 0.93 -22.24
CA LYS A 86 1.83 2.13 -23.01
C LYS A 86 2.90 2.96 -22.30
N LEU A 87 2.75 3.17 -20.99
CA LEU A 87 3.70 3.96 -20.21
C LEU A 87 5.04 3.26 -20.01
N ILE A 88 5.05 1.92 -19.82
CA ILE A 88 6.31 1.16 -19.80
C ILE A 88 7.05 1.29 -21.14
N SER A 89 6.36 1.15 -22.27
CA SER A 89 6.97 1.34 -23.58
C SER A 89 7.56 2.75 -23.74
N GLU A 90 6.90 3.77 -23.19
CA GLU A 90 7.40 5.14 -23.20
C GLU A 90 8.68 5.31 -22.36
N LEU A 91 8.75 4.71 -21.18
CA LEU A 91 9.96 4.70 -20.36
C LEU A 91 11.14 4.03 -21.07
N GLU A 92 10.90 2.87 -21.70
CA GLU A 92 11.92 2.10 -22.40
C GLU A 92 12.51 2.88 -23.59
N LYS A 93 11.66 3.59 -24.36
CA LYS A 93 12.12 4.50 -25.44
C LYS A 93 13.01 5.64 -24.93
N ASN A 94 12.79 6.08 -23.70
CA ASN A 94 13.57 7.13 -23.04
C ASN A 94 14.76 6.58 -22.20
N GLY A 95 15.11 5.31 -22.42
CA GLY A 95 16.25 4.64 -21.78
C GLY A 95 16.07 4.35 -20.29
N VAL A 96 14.85 4.49 -19.75
CA VAL A 96 14.54 4.13 -18.36
C VAL A 96 14.22 2.65 -18.29
N ARG A 97 14.95 1.92 -17.43
CA ARG A 97 14.75 0.47 -17.23
C ARG A 97 14.15 0.11 -15.87
N SER A 98 14.09 1.04 -14.93
CA SER A 98 13.35 0.83 -13.68
C SER A 98 11.85 0.74 -13.96
N ARG A 99 11.17 -0.12 -13.20
CA ARG A 99 9.76 -0.44 -13.39
C ARG A 99 8.93 0.13 -12.24
N PRO A 100 8.24 1.26 -12.44
CA PRO A 100 7.42 1.88 -11.40
C PRO A 100 6.15 1.07 -11.10
N PHE A 101 5.74 0.17 -11.98
CA PHE A 101 4.57 -0.69 -11.78
C PHE A 101 4.67 -1.99 -12.59
N TYR A 102 3.93 -3.02 -12.13
CA TYR A 102 3.72 -4.29 -12.83
C TYR A 102 2.23 -4.49 -13.13
N SER A 103 1.93 -5.22 -14.20
CA SER A 103 0.55 -5.43 -14.70
C SER A 103 -0.37 -6.16 -13.73
N ALA A 104 0.17 -7.05 -12.88
CA ALA A 104 -0.61 -7.68 -11.82
C ALA A 104 -0.63 -6.83 -10.53
N PHE A 105 -1.68 -7.01 -9.73
CA PHE A 105 -1.87 -6.26 -8.49
C PHE A 105 -0.69 -6.48 -7.54
N ASN A 106 -0.07 -5.38 -7.15
CA ASN A 106 0.78 -5.27 -5.97
C ASN A 106 0.67 -3.84 -5.46
N TYR A 107 0.81 -3.71 -4.15
CA TYR A 107 0.59 -2.48 -3.42
C TYR A 107 1.57 -1.35 -3.84
N GLY A 108 2.86 -1.64 -4.01
CA GLY A 108 3.81 -0.64 -4.48
C GLY A 108 3.46 -0.06 -5.85
N SER A 109 2.98 -0.89 -6.78
CA SER A 109 2.55 -0.41 -8.10
C SER A 109 1.33 0.49 -8.00
N VAL A 110 0.41 0.23 -7.07
CA VAL A 110 -0.75 1.07 -6.81
C VAL A 110 -0.33 2.47 -6.32
N VAL A 111 0.55 2.55 -5.32
CA VAL A 111 1.06 3.83 -4.81
C VAL A 111 1.78 4.62 -5.89
N ASN A 112 2.65 3.95 -6.66
CA ASN A 112 3.38 4.61 -7.73
C ASN A 112 2.45 5.15 -8.84
N ARG A 113 1.39 4.42 -9.19
CA ARG A 113 0.36 4.91 -10.12
C ARG A 113 -0.34 6.15 -9.58
N LEU A 114 -0.73 6.16 -8.30
CA LEU A 114 -1.38 7.32 -7.67
C LEU A 114 -0.44 8.53 -7.56
N LEU A 115 0.84 8.33 -7.25
CA LEU A 115 1.83 9.41 -7.23
C LEU A 115 2.06 10.00 -8.63
N LEU A 116 2.23 9.14 -9.64
CA LEU A 116 2.37 9.58 -11.03
C LEU A 116 1.13 10.30 -11.53
N LEU A 117 -0.06 9.82 -11.13
CA LEU A 117 -1.33 10.49 -11.43
C LEU A 117 -1.41 11.87 -10.76
N ALA A 118 -1.06 11.96 -9.47
CA ALA A 118 -1.04 13.23 -8.74
C ALA A 118 -0.05 14.22 -9.36
N SER A 119 1.12 13.74 -9.78
CA SER A 119 2.12 14.53 -10.51
C SER A 119 1.58 15.01 -11.86
N ALA A 120 0.89 14.14 -12.62
CA ALA A 120 0.30 14.50 -13.90
C ALA A 120 -0.83 15.52 -13.82
N LEU A 121 -1.48 15.60 -12.65
CA LEU A 121 -2.57 16.53 -12.39
C LEU A 121 -2.10 17.79 -11.66
N ASP A 122 -0.79 18.00 -11.49
CA ASP A 122 -0.21 19.13 -10.74
C ASP A 122 -0.78 19.26 -9.31
N CYS A 123 -1.07 18.12 -8.68
CA CYS A 123 -1.46 18.08 -7.27
C CYS A 123 -0.23 18.34 -6.38
N GLN A 124 -0.42 19.05 -5.28
CA GLN A 124 0.62 19.29 -4.28
C GLN A 124 0.78 18.10 -3.33
N TYR A 125 -0.33 17.42 -3.04
CA TYR A 125 -0.38 16.28 -2.14
C TYR A 125 -1.21 15.14 -2.71
N LEU A 126 -0.76 13.91 -2.42
CA LEU A 126 -1.56 12.68 -2.53
C LEU A 126 -2.06 12.32 -1.13
N VAL A 127 -3.37 12.21 -0.98
CA VAL A 127 -4.04 11.64 0.21
C VAL A 127 -4.58 10.28 -0.17
N ARG A 128 -3.89 9.21 0.23
CA ARG A 128 -4.31 7.83 -0.02
C ARG A 128 -5.11 7.29 1.16
N VAL A 129 -6.24 6.66 0.87
CA VAL A 129 -7.12 6.04 1.88
C VAL A 129 -7.47 4.61 1.46
N ASP A 130 -7.48 3.67 2.40
CA ASP A 130 -7.91 2.30 2.09
C ASP A 130 -9.43 2.21 1.93
N PRO A 131 -9.90 1.30 1.06
CA PRO A 131 -11.30 0.89 1.07
C PRO A 131 -11.78 0.40 2.44
N GLY A 132 -12.94 0.92 2.87
CA GLY A 132 -13.55 0.60 4.15
C GLY A 132 -13.11 1.49 5.31
N THR A 133 -12.33 2.54 5.07
CA THR A 133 -11.95 3.53 6.09
C THR A 133 -12.89 4.72 6.14
N LEU A 134 -13.03 5.30 7.33
CA LEU A 134 -13.86 6.49 7.59
C LEU A 134 -12.99 7.67 8.01
N PRO A 135 -13.35 8.91 7.64
CA PRO A 135 -12.67 10.08 8.16
C PRO A 135 -12.80 10.14 9.70
N PRO A 136 -11.80 10.70 10.40
CA PRO A 136 -11.87 10.89 11.84
C PRO A 136 -13.04 11.81 12.23
N LYS A 137 -13.71 11.50 13.35
CA LYS A 137 -14.95 12.19 13.78
C LYS A 137 -14.72 13.57 14.39
N ASP A 138 -13.59 13.76 15.06
CA ASP A 138 -13.34 14.90 15.95
C ASP A 138 -12.42 15.97 15.35
N ILE A 139 -12.14 15.91 14.05
CA ILE A 139 -11.26 16.85 13.33
C ILE A 139 -11.85 17.12 11.95
N THR A 140 -11.59 18.30 11.37
CA THR A 140 -12.00 18.60 9.98
C THR A 140 -10.92 18.21 8.98
N PHE A 141 -11.30 18.08 7.69
CA PHE A 141 -10.32 17.76 6.65
C PHE A 141 -9.24 18.84 6.54
N HIS A 142 -9.63 20.10 6.71
CA HIS A 142 -8.70 21.22 6.73
C HIS A 142 -7.71 21.11 7.89
N ASP A 143 -8.19 20.92 9.13
CA ASP A 143 -7.31 20.80 10.30
C ASP A 143 -6.32 19.63 10.15
N LEU A 144 -6.82 18.51 9.62
CA LEU A 144 -6.05 17.30 9.36
C LEU A 144 -4.95 17.54 8.32
N MET A 145 -5.28 18.22 7.22
CA MET A 145 -4.30 18.57 6.19
C MET A 145 -3.31 19.63 6.68
N ALA A 146 -3.76 20.67 7.38
CA ALA A 146 -2.88 21.69 7.95
C ALA A 146 -1.84 21.06 8.90
N GLU A 147 -2.25 20.11 9.73
CA GLU A 147 -1.36 19.33 10.59
C GLU A 147 -0.35 18.51 9.78
N HIS A 148 -0.81 17.79 8.74
CA HIS A 148 0.07 17.01 7.88
C HIS A 148 1.06 17.89 7.10
N GLU A 149 0.61 19.04 6.61
CA GLU A 149 1.42 20.01 5.88
C GLU A 149 2.49 20.64 6.76
N GLN A 150 2.13 21.06 7.97
CA GLN A 150 3.07 21.61 8.95
C GLN A 150 4.17 20.59 9.25
N GLU A 151 3.80 19.33 9.48
CA GLU A 151 4.73 18.27 9.83
C GLU A 151 5.60 17.81 8.63
N ILE A 152 5.06 17.81 7.41
CA ILE A 152 5.81 17.58 6.15
C ILE A 152 6.76 18.76 5.87
N GLY A 153 6.32 20.00 6.12
CA GLY A 153 7.06 21.23 5.86
C GLY A 153 8.29 21.45 6.73
N THR A 154 8.57 20.58 7.70
CA THR A 154 9.77 20.63 8.58
C THR A 154 11.07 20.13 7.90
N ASP A 155 11.14 20.15 6.56
CA ASP A 155 12.23 19.68 5.66
C ASP A 155 12.70 18.22 5.81
N ARG A 156 12.22 17.50 6.83
CA ARG A 156 12.61 16.12 7.12
C ARG A 156 11.51 15.11 6.81
N ARG A 157 10.38 15.51 6.22
CA ARG A 157 9.25 14.61 5.99
C ARG A 157 8.61 14.82 4.62
N THR A 158 8.44 13.72 3.88
CA THR A 158 7.77 13.61 2.59
C THR A 158 6.48 12.81 2.71
N VAL A 159 6.30 12.05 3.79
CA VAL A 159 5.17 11.15 4.03
C VAL A 159 4.71 11.18 5.49
N LEU A 160 3.39 11.24 5.71
CA LEU A 160 2.75 11.09 7.02
C LEU A 160 1.58 10.13 6.98
N SER A 161 1.47 9.28 8.00
CA SER A 161 0.42 8.26 8.08
C SER A 161 -0.29 8.24 9.43
N ARG A 162 -1.58 7.88 9.42
CA ARG A 162 -2.39 7.58 10.62
C ARG A 162 -2.40 6.07 10.88
N ARG A 163 -2.89 5.67 12.07
CA ARG A 163 -3.07 4.26 12.46
C ARG A 163 -4.54 3.84 12.43
N TYR A 164 -4.82 2.55 12.26
CA TYR A 164 -6.18 2.01 12.47
C TYR A 164 -6.55 1.99 13.96
N ALA A 165 -7.84 2.12 14.25
CA ALA A 165 -8.38 1.81 15.56
C ALA A 165 -8.28 0.28 15.83
N ASN A 166 -7.78 -0.10 17.00
CA ASN A 166 -7.83 -1.48 17.55
C ASN A 166 -7.26 -2.59 16.64
N ARG A 167 -6.31 -2.26 15.75
CA ARG A 167 -5.69 -3.23 14.85
C ARG A 167 -4.18 -3.15 14.94
N LEU A 168 -3.57 -4.27 15.33
CA LEU A 168 -2.13 -4.49 15.24
C LEU A 168 -1.86 -5.29 13.96
N ALA A 169 -0.76 -5.01 13.26
CA ALA A 169 -0.35 -5.87 12.15
C ALA A 169 0.17 -7.22 12.68
N LEU A 170 0.73 -7.24 13.90
CA LEU A 170 1.00 -8.45 14.65
C LEU A 170 -0.30 -9.19 15.02
N ARG A 171 -0.41 -10.45 14.59
CA ARG A 171 -1.50 -11.35 14.94
C ARG A 171 -1.02 -12.31 16.03
N ASP A 172 -1.21 -11.91 17.27
CA ASP A 172 -0.86 -12.70 18.47
C ASP A 172 -1.79 -13.90 18.69
N MET A 173 -2.93 -13.96 18.00
CA MET A 173 -3.85 -15.10 18.00
C MET A 173 -3.20 -16.43 17.57
N PHE A 174 -2.04 -16.38 16.92
CA PHE A 174 -1.25 -17.56 16.55
C PHE A 174 -0.15 -17.87 17.55
N VAL A 175 0.12 -16.98 18.51
CA VAL A 175 1.25 -17.06 19.43
C VAL A 175 0.80 -17.73 20.73
N ARG A 176 1.70 -18.49 21.35
CA ARG A 176 1.43 -19.08 22.66
C ARG A 176 1.09 -18.02 23.72
N GLU A 177 0.18 -18.37 24.63
CA GLU A 177 -0.25 -17.48 25.71
C GLU A 177 0.94 -16.98 26.53
N GLY A 178 0.97 -15.68 26.84
CA GLY A 178 2.06 -15.05 27.58
C GLY A 178 3.30 -14.71 26.74
N LEU A 179 3.42 -15.21 25.49
CA LEU A 179 4.58 -14.93 24.63
C LEU A 179 4.36 -13.77 23.65
N ALA A 180 3.16 -13.18 23.60
CA ALA A 180 2.83 -12.12 22.65
C ALA A 180 3.84 -10.95 22.64
N LYS A 181 4.29 -10.51 23.83
CA LYS A 181 5.29 -9.44 23.97
C LYS A 181 6.69 -9.87 23.49
N GLN A 182 7.14 -11.07 23.85
CA GLN A 182 8.43 -11.59 23.41
C GLN A 182 8.46 -11.78 21.88
N HIS A 183 7.36 -12.28 21.32
CA HIS A 183 7.18 -12.44 19.89
C HIS A 183 7.20 -11.10 19.14
N ALA A 184 6.54 -10.08 19.70
CA ALA A 184 6.60 -8.70 19.22
C ALA A 184 8.04 -8.15 19.18
N GLU A 185 8.79 -8.33 20.27
CA GLU A 185 10.19 -7.90 20.39
C GLU A 185 11.10 -8.63 19.40
N LYS A 186 10.89 -9.94 19.19
CA LYS A 186 11.61 -10.75 18.21
C LYS A 186 11.33 -10.29 16.78
N ILE A 187 10.07 -10.03 16.42
CA ILE A 187 9.75 -9.49 15.09
C ILE A 187 10.42 -8.12 14.91
N LYS A 188 10.39 -7.27 15.93
CA LYS A 188 11.06 -5.97 15.89
C LYS A 188 12.57 -6.09 15.71
N SER A 189 13.26 -7.03 16.35
CA SER A 189 14.70 -7.19 16.19
C SER A 189 15.09 -7.62 14.76
N PHE A 190 14.36 -8.58 14.19
CA PHE A 190 14.65 -9.12 12.85
C PHE A 190 14.16 -8.25 11.69
N THR A 191 13.10 -7.49 11.87
CA THR A 191 12.51 -6.65 10.79
C THR A 191 12.81 -5.16 10.97
N GLY A 192 13.17 -4.74 12.17
CA GLY A 192 13.23 -3.34 12.61
C GLY A 192 11.86 -2.71 12.89
N ILE A 193 10.76 -3.42 12.61
CA ILE A 193 9.41 -2.87 12.65
C ILE A 193 8.86 -2.98 14.06
N ASP A 194 8.49 -1.85 14.66
CA ASP A 194 7.80 -1.85 15.95
C ASP A 194 6.33 -2.20 15.77
N VAL A 195 5.98 -3.43 16.16
CA VAL A 195 4.62 -3.97 15.98
C VAL A 195 3.52 -3.19 16.70
N HIS A 196 3.84 -2.53 17.80
CA HIS A 196 2.87 -1.71 18.56
C HIS A 196 2.73 -0.30 17.99
N SER A 197 3.71 0.09 17.19
CA SER A 197 3.72 1.35 16.44
C SER A 197 3.47 1.12 14.95
N GLN A 198 2.98 -0.06 14.53
CA GLN A 198 2.85 -0.38 13.12
C GLN A 198 1.84 0.56 12.42
N VAL A 199 2.28 1.08 11.27
CA VAL A 199 1.35 1.50 10.24
C VAL A 199 0.69 0.20 9.76
N THR A 200 -0.62 0.25 9.68
CA THR A 200 -1.41 -0.76 9.01
C THR A 200 -1.98 -0.04 7.81
N GLY A 201 -1.67 -0.58 6.66
CA GLY A 201 -1.62 0.16 5.44
C GLY A 201 -2.82 0.83 4.82
N GLY A 202 -3.46 1.75 5.51
CA GLY A 202 -4.62 2.32 4.89
C GLY A 202 -5.52 3.19 5.69
N ALA A 203 -5.23 3.41 6.97
CA ALA A 203 -5.97 4.37 7.77
C ALA A 203 -6.10 5.71 7.00
N MET A 204 -4.96 6.31 6.70
CA MET A 204 -4.82 7.45 5.79
C MET A 204 -3.34 7.78 5.66
N LEU A 205 -2.87 8.02 4.45
CA LEU A 205 -1.50 8.41 4.13
C LEU A 205 -1.50 9.72 3.34
N THR A 206 -0.66 10.67 3.71
CA THR A 206 -0.43 11.90 2.95
C THR A 206 1.01 11.97 2.49
N LEU A 207 1.21 12.19 1.19
CA LEU A 207 2.52 12.36 0.57
C LEU A 207 2.59 13.71 -0.14
N ARG A 208 3.74 14.39 -0.02
CA ARG A 208 4.07 15.52 -0.90
C ARG A 208 4.38 14.98 -2.30
N VAL A 209 3.84 15.56 -3.35
CA VAL A 209 4.08 15.16 -4.75
C VAL A 209 5.40 15.79 -5.26
N PRO A 210 6.24 15.09 -6.06
CA PRO A 210 6.04 13.74 -6.65
C PRO A 210 6.29 12.59 -5.67
N GLY A 211 6.73 12.89 -4.45
CA GLY A 211 6.93 11.93 -3.37
C GLY A 211 8.08 10.99 -3.60
N SER A 212 8.26 10.04 -2.67
CA SER A 212 9.16 8.91 -2.87
C SER A 212 8.38 7.75 -3.47
N PRO A 213 8.94 7.01 -4.44
CA PRO A 213 8.27 5.82 -4.95
C PRO A 213 8.10 4.77 -3.84
N ALA A 214 7.22 3.81 -4.08
CA ALA A 214 7.10 2.58 -3.32
C ALA A 214 7.85 1.43 -4.03
N ILE A 215 8.22 0.41 -3.25
CA ILE A 215 8.85 -0.81 -3.77
C ILE A 215 7.81 -1.62 -4.54
N CYS A 216 8.06 -1.84 -5.83
CA CYS A 216 7.25 -2.74 -6.65
C CYS A 216 7.94 -4.10 -6.74
N PHE A 217 7.27 -5.15 -6.26
CA PHE A 217 7.78 -6.51 -6.39
C PHE A 217 7.26 -7.18 -7.67
N PRO A 218 8.09 -8.00 -8.34
CA PRO A 218 7.65 -8.81 -9.48
C PRO A 218 6.46 -9.71 -9.11
N THR A 219 5.49 -9.81 -10.02
CA THR A 219 4.24 -10.56 -9.82
C THR A 219 4.41 -12.05 -10.16
N GLY A 220 3.54 -12.92 -9.64
CA GLY A 220 3.52 -14.36 -9.95
C GLY A 220 4.33 -15.24 -9.00
N THR A 221 4.91 -14.67 -7.94
CA THR A 221 5.77 -15.38 -6.97
C THR A 221 5.05 -15.80 -5.69
N GLY A 222 3.74 -15.54 -5.59
CA GLY A 222 2.97 -15.75 -4.36
C GLY A 222 3.37 -14.83 -3.20
N LEU A 223 4.20 -13.83 -3.48
CA LEU A 223 4.69 -12.83 -2.54
C LEU A 223 3.54 -11.88 -2.15
N THR A 224 3.02 -12.02 -0.93
CA THR A 224 2.05 -11.09 -0.35
C THR A 224 2.72 -10.15 0.65
N LEU A 225 3.77 -9.49 0.18
CA LEU A 225 4.30 -8.31 0.86
C LEU A 225 3.29 -7.18 0.63
N VAL A 226 2.46 -6.96 1.64
CA VAL A 226 1.49 -5.85 1.69
C VAL A 226 2.29 -4.56 1.93
N TRP A 227 3.05 -4.16 0.92
CA TRP A 227 4.09 -3.12 1.04
C TRP A 227 3.78 -2.05 -0.01
N ALA A 228 2.71 -1.29 0.21
CA ALA A 228 2.52 0.03 -0.38
C ALA A 228 2.82 0.92 0.79
N SER A 229 3.97 1.54 1.02
CA SER A 229 3.99 2.59 2.07
C SER A 229 3.60 2.24 3.54
N ASP A 230 3.28 0.99 3.88
CA ASP A 230 2.17 0.78 4.81
C ASP A 230 2.45 -0.07 6.03
N ASP A 231 3.47 -0.91 6.04
CA ASP A 231 3.58 -1.94 7.09
C ASP A 231 4.95 -1.93 7.80
N GLY A 232 5.77 -0.87 7.65
CA GLY A 232 6.91 -0.62 8.55
C GLY A 232 8.25 -0.28 7.89
N ILE A 233 8.40 -0.39 6.56
CA ILE A 233 9.65 0.01 5.88
C ILE A 233 10.02 1.46 6.19
N TYR A 234 9.02 2.35 6.17
CA TYR A 234 9.18 3.77 6.44
C TYR A 234 9.61 4.09 7.88
N GLN A 235 9.42 3.17 8.83
CA GLN A 235 9.95 3.37 10.18
C GLN A 235 11.43 3.01 10.30
N VAL A 236 11.95 2.16 9.41
CA VAL A 236 13.31 1.58 9.52
C VAL A 236 14.24 2.06 8.41
N LEU A 237 13.70 2.75 7.41
CA LEU A 237 14.49 3.58 6.52
C LEU A 237 14.94 4.77 7.35
N ASP A 238 16.01 4.56 8.14
CA ASP A 238 16.94 5.52 8.72
C ASP A 238 16.33 6.92 8.86
N GLU A 239 16.15 7.43 10.09
CA GLU A 239 15.63 8.80 10.32
C GLU A 239 16.38 9.87 9.49
N THR A 240 17.57 9.53 8.96
CA THR A 240 18.36 10.33 8.03
C THR A 240 18.12 10.09 6.53
N LYS A 241 17.54 8.96 6.09
CA LYS A 241 17.36 8.59 4.66
C LYS A 241 15.93 8.49 4.16
N THR A 242 14.93 8.20 5.00
CA THR A 242 13.54 8.46 4.58
C THR A 242 12.78 9.35 5.52
N ASN A 243 12.27 10.39 4.89
CA ASN A 243 11.54 11.47 5.47
C ASN A 243 10.10 11.01 5.77
N SER A 244 9.86 10.08 6.68
CA SER A 244 8.49 9.58 6.94
C SER A 244 8.17 9.45 8.42
N LYS A 245 6.91 9.66 8.81
CA LYS A 245 6.47 9.55 10.22
C LYS A 245 5.03 9.04 10.36
N MET A 246 4.81 8.32 11.46
CA MET A 246 3.48 7.91 11.92
C MET A 246 2.91 8.90 12.95
N PHE A 247 1.60 9.13 12.87
CA PHE A 247 0.83 9.94 13.82
C PHE A 247 -0.20 9.10 14.59
N SER A 248 -0.12 9.13 15.93
CA SER A 248 -0.94 8.27 16.80
C SER A 248 -2.15 8.96 17.46
N LYS A 249 -2.29 10.29 17.32
CA LYS A 249 -3.27 11.08 18.09
C LYS A 249 -4.73 10.82 17.72
N ALA A 250 -5.04 10.50 16.46
CA ALA A 250 -6.40 10.11 16.07
C ALA A 250 -6.35 8.81 15.27
N PRO A 251 -6.81 7.68 15.83
CA PRO A 251 -6.96 6.46 15.05
C PRO A 251 -8.09 6.61 14.02
N VAL A 252 -7.95 5.97 12.87
CA VAL A 252 -8.97 5.91 11.82
C VAL A 252 -9.81 4.66 12.00
N GLU A 253 -11.13 4.81 12.00
CA GLU A 253 -12.08 3.70 12.10
C GLU A 253 -12.23 2.98 10.74
N ARG A 254 -12.48 1.66 10.79
CA ARG A 254 -12.98 0.90 9.63
C ARG A 254 -14.47 0.68 9.75
N PHE A 255 -15.17 0.85 8.63
CA PHE A 255 -16.58 0.53 8.48
C PHE A 255 -16.83 -0.96 8.26
N ASP A 256 -15.88 -1.70 7.66
CA ASP A 256 -16.07 -3.11 7.33
C ASP A 256 -15.40 -4.07 8.33
N THR A 257 -16.15 -5.11 8.71
CA THR A 257 -15.63 -6.31 9.39
C THR A 257 -15.09 -7.36 8.40
N VAL A 258 -15.15 -7.06 7.09
CA VAL A 258 -14.99 -8.02 5.97
C VAL A 258 -13.54 -8.35 5.65
N GLY A 259 -12.58 -7.59 6.19
CA GLY A 259 -11.16 -7.90 6.07
C GLY A 259 -10.85 -9.25 6.70
N LYS A 260 -10.88 -10.32 5.91
CA LYS A 260 -10.55 -11.65 6.41
C LYS A 260 -9.13 -11.61 6.96
N PRO A 261 -8.91 -12.11 8.19
CA PRO A 261 -7.56 -12.23 8.71
C PRO A 261 -6.72 -13.05 7.73
N LYS A 262 -5.51 -12.58 7.41
CA LYS A 262 -4.52 -13.41 6.69
C LYS A 262 -4.43 -14.74 7.43
N ASN A 263 -4.43 -15.84 6.69
CA ASN A 263 -4.16 -17.13 7.32
C ASN A 263 -2.70 -17.14 7.85
N PRO A 264 -2.37 -18.02 8.80
CA PRO A 264 -1.03 -18.05 9.39
C PRO A 264 0.11 -18.14 8.37
N LYS A 265 -0.07 -18.91 7.27
CA LYS A 265 0.94 -19.07 6.22
C LYS A 265 1.20 -17.75 5.49
N GLU A 266 0.15 -17.02 5.12
CA GLU A 266 0.25 -15.70 4.48
C GLU A 266 0.86 -14.65 5.42
N TYR A 267 0.53 -14.74 6.71
CA TYR A 267 1.06 -13.84 7.73
C TYR A 267 2.57 -14.02 7.92
N TYR A 268 3.02 -15.26 8.19
CA TYR A 268 4.44 -15.53 8.43
C TYR A 268 5.31 -15.41 7.18
N ARG A 269 4.79 -15.70 5.98
CA ARG A 269 5.48 -15.35 4.72
C ARG A 269 5.69 -13.85 4.58
N GLY A 270 4.70 -13.05 5.02
CA GLY A 270 4.82 -11.59 5.05
C GLY A 270 5.94 -11.12 5.97
N ILE A 271 6.02 -11.68 7.19
CA ILE A 271 7.09 -11.34 8.14
C ILE A 271 8.45 -11.81 7.63
N LEU A 272 8.54 -13.03 7.10
CA LEU A 272 9.79 -13.58 6.58
C LEU A 272 10.36 -12.70 5.47
N GLY A 273 9.52 -12.25 4.53
CA GLY A 273 9.99 -11.33 3.50
C GLY A 273 10.41 -9.96 4.05
N ALA A 274 9.87 -9.54 5.20
CA ALA A 274 10.35 -8.36 5.92
C ALA A 274 11.76 -8.54 6.48
N VAL A 275 12.04 -9.72 7.06
CA VAL A 275 13.38 -10.08 7.56
C VAL A 275 14.38 -10.09 6.41
N TYR A 276 14.04 -10.77 5.31
CA TYR A 276 14.88 -10.80 4.10
C TYR A 276 15.17 -9.41 3.58
N LEU A 277 14.16 -8.56 3.43
CA LEU A 277 14.37 -7.23 2.88
C LEU A 277 15.19 -6.34 3.82
N LYS A 278 15.01 -6.45 5.15
CA LYS A 278 15.91 -5.77 6.09
C LYS A 278 17.36 -6.22 5.90
N ALA A 279 17.61 -7.53 5.83
CA ALA A 279 18.95 -8.07 5.62
C ALA A 279 19.60 -7.55 4.31
N ILE A 280 18.88 -7.64 3.19
CA ILE A 280 19.35 -7.14 1.88
C ILE A 280 19.60 -5.62 1.91
N ARG A 281 18.73 -4.85 2.58
CA ARG A 281 18.91 -3.40 2.73
C ARG A 281 20.14 -3.06 3.55
N ASP A 282 20.41 -3.85 4.59
CA ASP A 282 21.57 -3.66 5.47
C ASP A 282 22.89 -4.11 4.80
N GLY A 283 22.83 -4.51 3.52
CA GLY A 283 24.00 -4.81 2.69
C GLY A 283 24.43 -6.27 2.73
N GLN A 284 23.63 -7.17 3.33
CA GLN A 284 23.93 -8.60 3.33
C GLN A 284 23.79 -9.19 1.92
N GLU A 285 24.71 -10.10 1.58
CA GLU A 285 24.61 -10.91 0.38
C GLU A 285 23.45 -11.93 0.49
N MET A 286 23.04 -12.54 -0.63
CA MET A 286 21.85 -13.41 -0.64
C MET A 286 21.92 -14.57 0.35
N ASP A 287 23.07 -15.24 0.44
CA ASP A 287 23.24 -16.40 1.32
C ASP A 287 23.17 -15.99 2.79
N GLU A 288 23.75 -14.83 3.14
CA GLU A 288 23.68 -14.26 4.50
C GLU A 288 22.25 -13.85 4.88
N ALA A 289 21.53 -13.21 3.95
CA ALA A 289 20.13 -12.85 4.15
C ALA A 289 19.25 -14.10 4.33
N ARG A 290 19.55 -15.19 3.60
CA ARG A 290 18.91 -16.50 3.75
C ARG A 290 19.18 -17.10 5.13
N THR A 291 20.43 -17.11 5.59
CA THR A 291 20.78 -17.58 6.94
C THR A 291 20.08 -16.77 8.05
N THR A 292 19.98 -15.43 7.89
CA THR A 292 19.24 -14.57 8.84
C THR A 292 17.77 -14.96 8.92
N ALA A 293 17.15 -15.20 7.76
CA ALA A 293 15.75 -15.58 7.68
C ALA A 293 15.47 -17.00 8.19
N GLU A 294 16.38 -17.95 7.95
CA GLU A 294 16.33 -19.30 8.52
C GLU A 294 16.42 -19.26 10.05
N SER A 295 17.33 -18.45 10.59
CA SER A 295 17.46 -18.22 12.04
C SER A 295 16.16 -17.68 12.63
N PHE A 296 15.56 -16.69 11.97
CA PHE A 296 14.25 -16.16 12.36
C PHE A 296 13.17 -17.26 12.38
N VAL A 297 13.09 -18.11 11.35
CA VAL A 297 12.12 -19.22 11.30
C VAL A 297 12.35 -20.21 12.44
N THR A 298 13.60 -20.56 12.74
CA THR A 298 13.92 -21.46 13.87
C THR A 298 13.50 -20.87 15.20
N GLU A 299 13.77 -19.58 15.44
CA GLU A 299 13.33 -18.90 16.66
C GLU A 299 11.82 -18.71 16.73
N LEU A 300 11.18 -18.48 15.59
CA LEU A 300 9.73 -18.33 15.48
C LEU A 300 9.02 -19.65 15.79
N ALA A 301 9.54 -20.77 15.29
CA ALA A 301 9.00 -22.10 15.52
C ALA A 301 8.80 -22.38 17.03
N GLN A 302 9.70 -21.90 17.88
CA GLN A 302 9.61 -22.04 19.34
C GLN A 302 8.41 -21.31 19.96
N ASP A 303 7.98 -20.18 19.38
CA ASP A 303 6.88 -19.37 19.92
C ASP A 303 5.49 -19.88 19.50
N VAL A 304 5.43 -20.69 18.42
CA VAL A 304 4.18 -20.95 17.68
C VAL A 304 3.88 -22.46 17.53
N LEU A 305 4.86 -23.37 17.60
CA LEU A 305 4.63 -24.82 17.36
C LEU A 305 4.20 -25.64 18.59
N ASP A 306 4.42 -25.14 19.82
CA ASP A 306 4.18 -25.91 21.06
C ASP A 306 2.80 -25.67 21.72
N ASP A 307 1.92 -24.86 21.11
CA ASP A 307 0.61 -24.57 21.70
C ASP A 307 -0.45 -25.62 21.30
N LYS A 308 -0.98 -26.32 22.30
CA LYS A 308 -2.11 -27.28 22.16
C LYS A 308 -3.39 -26.65 21.61
N ARG A 309 -3.54 -25.32 21.63
CA ARG A 309 -4.67 -24.58 21.04
C ARG A 309 -4.65 -24.54 19.51
N CYS A 310 -3.54 -24.94 18.88
CA CYS A 310 -3.46 -25.12 17.43
C CYS A 310 -4.03 -26.46 16.94
N SER A 311 -4.67 -27.27 17.79
CA SER A 311 -5.17 -28.61 17.42
C SER A 311 -6.18 -28.64 16.26
N GLU A 312 -6.91 -27.55 16.00
CA GLU A 312 -7.81 -27.43 14.82
C GLU A 312 -7.09 -26.88 13.57
N ILE A 313 -5.90 -26.30 13.74
CA ILE A 313 -5.02 -25.74 12.71
C ILE A 313 -3.93 -26.77 12.31
N ASP A 314 -3.81 -27.88 13.04
CA ASP A 314 -2.54 -28.55 13.34
C ASP A 314 -1.89 -29.36 12.21
N SER A 315 -2.64 -30.03 11.33
CA SER A 315 -1.99 -30.93 10.35
C SER A 315 -1.43 -30.19 9.13
N ALA A 316 -2.22 -29.29 8.53
CA ALA A 316 -1.81 -28.49 7.37
C ALA A 316 -0.81 -27.39 7.76
N TRP A 317 -0.91 -26.87 8.98
CA TRP A 317 -0.07 -25.76 9.43
C TRP A 317 1.29 -26.21 9.95
N ARG A 318 1.37 -27.31 10.73
CA ARG A 318 2.66 -27.92 11.12
C ARG A 318 3.41 -28.47 9.92
N SER A 319 2.74 -29.15 8.98
CA SER A 319 3.39 -29.57 7.72
C SER A 319 3.87 -28.38 6.89
N THR A 320 3.15 -27.26 6.87
CA THR A 320 3.63 -26.06 6.14
C THR A 320 4.92 -25.49 6.71
N PHE A 321 5.10 -25.49 8.03
CA PHE A 321 6.33 -25.01 8.69
C PHE A 321 7.49 -26.02 8.65
N VAL A 322 7.17 -27.32 8.67
CA VAL A 322 8.15 -28.42 8.81
C VAL A 322 8.54 -29.04 7.46
N THR A 323 7.68 -28.98 6.43
CA THR A 323 7.89 -29.72 5.16
C THR A 323 7.84 -28.87 3.88
N THR A 324 7.54 -27.56 3.94
CA THR A 324 7.55 -26.69 2.74
C THR A 324 8.41 -25.46 2.94
N GLU A 325 9.33 -25.24 2.00
CA GLU A 325 10.19 -24.07 1.85
C GLU A 325 9.39 -22.77 2.13
N ILE A 326 9.51 -22.22 3.34
CA ILE A 326 8.72 -21.03 3.77
C ILE A 326 9.12 -19.81 2.94
N ALA A 327 10.37 -19.77 2.46
CA ALA A 327 10.88 -18.83 1.47
C ALA A 327 11.50 -19.58 0.28
N PRO A 328 10.71 -19.93 -0.74
CA PRO A 328 11.24 -20.49 -1.98
C PRO A 328 12.27 -19.57 -2.64
N GLU A 329 13.20 -20.11 -3.43
CA GLU A 329 14.20 -19.28 -4.13
C GLU A 329 13.57 -18.15 -4.95
N ALA A 330 12.47 -18.43 -5.66
CA ALA A 330 11.73 -17.42 -6.42
C ALA A 330 11.13 -16.30 -5.54
N PHE A 331 10.84 -16.58 -4.26
CA PHE A 331 10.36 -15.59 -3.29
C PHE A 331 11.49 -14.66 -2.86
N VAL A 332 12.67 -15.21 -2.55
CA VAL A 332 13.86 -14.42 -2.17
C VAL A 332 14.33 -13.55 -3.34
N GLU A 333 14.38 -14.13 -4.53
CA GLU A 333 14.78 -13.41 -5.74
C GLU A 333 13.82 -12.24 -6.05
N ALA A 334 12.50 -12.42 -5.83
CA ALA A 334 11.53 -11.36 -6.01
C ALA A 334 11.77 -10.18 -5.06
N ILE A 335 12.15 -10.45 -3.81
CA ILE A 335 12.47 -9.41 -2.82
C ILE A 335 13.71 -8.63 -3.25
N ARG A 336 14.78 -9.34 -3.63
CA ARG A 336 16.02 -8.72 -4.11
C ARG A 336 15.79 -7.88 -5.35
N SER A 337 15.11 -8.45 -6.34
CA SER A 337 14.75 -7.76 -7.59
C SER A 337 13.89 -6.52 -7.31
N GLY A 338 12.92 -6.62 -6.40
CA GLY A 338 12.09 -5.49 -5.96
C GLY A 338 12.92 -4.37 -5.31
N TRP A 339 13.82 -4.71 -4.38
CA TRP A 339 14.72 -3.74 -3.72
C TRP A 339 15.67 -3.05 -4.70
N TYR A 340 16.28 -3.82 -5.60
CA TYR A 340 17.17 -3.28 -6.61
C TYR A 340 16.43 -2.35 -7.59
N ASN A 341 15.24 -2.76 -8.02
CA ASN A 341 14.36 -1.91 -8.82
C ASN A 341 13.99 -0.62 -8.06
N TYR A 342 13.63 -0.72 -6.78
CA TYR A 342 13.31 0.43 -5.94
C TYR A 342 14.49 1.40 -5.79
N SER A 343 15.70 0.90 -5.59
CA SER A 343 16.90 1.72 -5.48
C SER A 343 17.11 2.54 -6.75
N LYS A 344 16.87 1.94 -7.92
CA LYS A 344 16.89 2.66 -9.20
C LYS A 344 15.74 3.65 -9.33
N LEU A 345 14.52 3.26 -8.94
CA LEU A 345 13.36 4.15 -8.94
C LEU A 345 13.64 5.41 -8.13
N CYS A 346 14.24 5.30 -6.95
CA CYS A 346 14.58 6.46 -6.12
C CYS A 346 15.52 7.45 -6.82
N VAL A 347 16.47 6.95 -7.62
CA VAL A 347 17.40 7.79 -8.39
C VAL A 347 16.73 8.39 -9.63
N GLU A 348 15.87 7.63 -10.30
CA GLU A 348 15.27 8.00 -11.59
C GLU A 348 13.89 8.66 -11.43
N TRP A 349 13.36 8.81 -10.22
CA TRP A 349 11.94 9.11 -9.98
C TRP A 349 11.46 10.41 -10.64
N GLU A 350 12.21 11.50 -10.47
CA GLU A 350 11.87 12.80 -11.06
C GLU A 350 11.88 12.74 -12.59
N LYS A 351 12.87 12.04 -13.17
CA LYS A 351 12.95 11.80 -14.61
C LYS A 351 11.74 11.00 -15.10
N ILE A 352 11.34 9.95 -14.38
CA ILE A 352 10.16 9.13 -14.69
C ILE A 352 8.90 10.01 -14.66
N CYS A 353 8.72 10.82 -13.63
CA CYS A 353 7.58 11.73 -13.51
C CYS A 353 7.52 12.68 -14.72
N GLY A 354 8.64 13.32 -15.07
CA GLY A 354 8.72 14.24 -16.22
C GLY A 354 8.43 13.57 -17.57
N ILE A 355 8.92 12.36 -17.81
CA ILE A 355 8.64 11.60 -19.04
C ILE A 355 7.15 11.22 -19.13
N LEU A 356 6.57 10.75 -18.03
CA LEU A 356 5.22 10.18 -18.06
C LEU A 356 4.11 11.22 -17.92
N GLN A 357 4.39 12.40 -17.36
CA GLN A 357 3.39 13.46 -17.13
C GLN A 357 2.50 13.73 -18.36
N PRO A 358 3.04 13.99 -19.57
CA PRO A 358 2.23 14.32 -20.74
C PRO A 358 1.38 13.12 -21.21
N SER A 359 1.95 11.92 -21.12
CA SER A 359 1.30 10.68 -21.53
C SER A 359 0.15 10.29 -20.60
N ILE A 360 0.34 10.44 -19.29
CA ILE A 360 -0.71 10.19 -18.30
C ILE A 360 -1.89 11.13 -18.54
N ALA A 361 -1.63 12.44 -18.66
CA ALA A 361 -2.69 13.42 -18.94
C ALA A 361 -3.47 13.05 -20.22
N LYS A 362 -2.79 12.58 -21.26
CA LYS A 362 -3.43 12.13 -22.51
C LYS A 362 -4.32 10.91 -22.31
N TYR A 363 -3.85 9.87 -21.62
CA TYR A 363 -4.54 8.58 -21.53
C TYR A 363 -5.66 8.56 -20.49
N THR A 364 -5.58 9.39 -19.46
CA THR A 364 -6.58 9.40 -18.39
C THR A 364 -7.72 10.39 -18.68
N ILE A 365 -7.46 11.52 -19.34
CA ILE A 365 -8.49 12.49 -19.77
C ILE A 365 -9.36 11.93 -20.91
N SER A 366 -8.79 11.11 -21.81
CA SER A 366 -9.55 10.52 -22.92
C SER A 366 -10.67 9.57 -22.48
N ASN A 367 -10.56 8.95 -21.30
CA ASN A 367 -11.57 8.03 -20.77
C ASN A 367 -12.82 8.76 -20.24
N ASN A 368 -12.71 10.01 -19.79
CA ASN A 368 -13.85 10.82 -19.35
C ASN A 368 -14.74 11.29 -20.52
N ARG A 369 -14.23 11.29 -21.76
CA ARG A 369 -15.00 11.64 -22.96
C ARG A 369 -15.75 10.45 -23.59
N LEU A 370 -15.40 9.22 -23.23
CA LEU A 370 -16.13 8.03 -23.68
C LEU A 370 -17.49 7.91 -22.98
N THR A 371 -17.64 8.48 -21.78
CA THR A 371 -18.93 8.60 -21.06
C THR A 371 -19.87 9.67 -21.64
N GLU A 372 -19.39 10.58 -22.49
CA GLU A 372 -20.22 11.63 -23.12
C GLU A 372 -20.72 11.25 -24.53
N ARG A 373 -20.21 10.16 -25.12
CA ARG A 373 -20.52 9.74 -26.51
C ARG A 373 -21.34 8.44 -26.61
N GLN A 374 -21.81 7.90 -25.49
CA GLN A 374 -22.72 6.75 -25.40
C GLN A 374 -23.84 7.10 -24.44
#